data_AF-A0A7W0YQC5-F1
#
_entry.id   AF-A0A7W0YQC5-F1
#
_cell.length_a   1.000
_cell.length_b   1.000
_cell.length_c   1.000
_cell.angle_alpha   90.00
_cell.angle_beta   90.00
_cell.angle_gamma   90.00
#
_symmetry.space_group_name_H-M   'P 1'
#
loop_
_entity.id
_entity.type
_entity.pdbx_description
1 polymer ?
#
loop_
_entity_poly.entity_id
_entity_poly.type
_entity_poly.pdbx_seq_one_letter_code
_entity_poly.pdbx_strand_id
1 'polypeptide(L)' 'MTGSEGLAITRTDCPRCGAEVAGIEGRYACALCGWVNDWGHGHAPLPTAADDPDRPAA' A
#
# COMPACT_ATOMS: atom_id res chain seq x y z
N MET A 1 8.19 -16.48 -14.59
CA MET A 1 8.66 -15.13 -14.23
C MET A 1 7.89 -14.13 -15.09
N THR A 2 6.62 -13.92 -14.76
CA THR A 2 5.77 -12.91 -15.42
C THR A 2 5.84 -11.66 -14.55
N GLY A 3 6.07 -10.51 -15.20
CA GLY A 3 6.79 -9.37 -14.67
C GLY A 3 6.17 -8.66 -13.46
N SER A 4 7.05 -8.29 -12.53
CA SER A 4 6.86 -7.06 -11.76
C SER A 4 7.32 -5.93 -12.68
N GLU A 5 6.37 -5.21 -13.28
CA GLU A 5 6.58 -3.78 -13.42
C GLU A 5 6.88 -3.26 -12.00
N GLY A 6 7.94 -2.47 -11.85
CA GLY A 6 8.38 -2.03 -10.52
C GLY A 6 7.26 -1.32 -9.76
N LEU A 7 7.27 -1.41 -8.43
CA LEU A 7 6.30 -0.73 -7.58
C LEU A 7 6.23 0.77 -7.89
N ALA A 8 5.04 1.31 -8.11
CA ALA A 8 4.84 2.72 -8.43
C ALA A 8 4.82 3.58 -7.15
N ILE A 9 5.56 4.70 -7.20
CA ILE A 9 5.44 5.76 -6.19
C ILE A 9 4.24 6.64 -6.54
N THR A 10 3.27 6.75 -5.63
CA THR A 10 2.08 7.60 -5.77
C THR A 10 2.09 8.73 -4.74
N ARG A 11 1.29 9.77 -4.95
CA ARG A 11 1.20 10.94 -4.06
C ARG A 11 -0.25 11.32 -3.77
N THR A 12 -0.49 11.87 -2.58
CA THR A 12 -1.79 12.39 -2.15
C THR A 12 -1.62 13.42 -1.03
N ASP A 13 -2.67 14.16 -0.69
CA ASP A 13 -2.69 15.04 0.48
C ASP A 13 -3.17 14.27 1.72
N CYS A 14 -2.53 14.50 2.86
CA CYS A 14 -2.94 13.90 4.12
C CYS A 14 -4.32 14.45 4.55
N PRO A 15 -5.34 13.60 4.76
CA PRO A 15 -6.68 14.05 5.12
C PRO A 15 -6.76 14.65 6.54
N ARG A 16 -5.70 14.47 7.35
CA ARG A 16 -5.63 15.00 8.72
C ARG A 16 -4.95 16.37 8.79
N CYS A 17 -3.77 16.52 8.17
CA CYS A 17 -2.96 17.72 8.31
C CYS A 17 -2.66 18.46 7.00
N GLY A 18 -3.14 17.95 5.86
CA GLY A 18 -3.01 18.58 4.54
C GLY A 18 -1.62 18.54 3.91
N ALA A 19 -0.65 17.85 4.52
CA ALA A 19 0.68 17.71 3.93
C ALA A 19 0.68 16.72 2.77
N GLU A 20 1.49 16.96 1.73
CA GLU A 20 1.72 15.99 0.66
C GLU A 20 2.41 14.74 1.25
N VAL A 21 1.90 13.56 0.88
CA VAL A 21 2.42 12.25 1.29
C VAL A 21 2.71 11.43 0.04
N ALA A 22 3.94 10.94 -0.07
CA ALA A 22 4.31 9.92 -1.04
C ALA A 22 4.10 8.53 -0.44
N GLY A 23 3.68 7.58 -1.28
CA GLY A 23 3.38 6.21 -0.91
C GLY A 23 3.73 5.23 -2.03
N ILE A 24 3.54 3.95 -1.76
CA ILE A 24 3.71 2.88 -2.74
C ILE A 24 2.33 2.30 -3.05
N GLU A 25 1.94 2.30 -4.33
CA GLU A 25 0.67 1.71 -4.77
C GLU A 25 -0.54 2.17 -3.94
N GLY A 26 -0.65 3.47 -3.66
CA GLY A 26 -1.77 4.01 -2.87
C GLY A 26 -1.70 3.75 -1.36
N ARG A 27 -0.56 3.29 -0.84
CA ARG A 27 -0.33 3.05 0.60
C ARG A 27 0.49 4.19 1.19
N TYR A 28 -0.10 4.94 2.11
CA TYR A 28 0.41 6.23 2.58
C TYR A 28 0.63 6.22 4.09
N ALA A 29 1.75 6.80 4.51
CA ALA A 29 2.05 7.07 5.91
C ALA A 29 2.57 8.51 6.04
N CYS A 30 1.82 9.37 6.72
CA CYS A 30 2.19 10.76 6.91
C CYS A 30 3.26 10.89 8.00
N ALA A 31 4.47 11.27 7.61
CA ALA A 31 5.59 11.47 8.54
C ALA A 31 5.36 12.62 9.55
N LEU A 32 4.43 13.55 9.28
CA LEU A 32 4.21 14.73 10.11
C LEU A 32 3.18 14.50 11.23
N CYS A 33 2.05 13.86 10.94
CA CYS A 33 0.95 13.70 11.91
C CYS A 33 0.62 12.25 12.26
N GLY A 34 1.35 11.28 11.69
CA GLY A 34 1.21 9.86 11.98
C GLY A 34 -0.05 9.20 11.41
N TRP A 35 -0.81 9.89 10.55
CA TRP A 35 -1.92 9.26 9.84
C TRP A 35 -1.41 8.20 8.85
N VAL A 36 -2.09 7.06 8.82
CA VAL A 36 -1.87 5.95 7.88
C VAL A 36 -3.24 5.57 7.30
N ASN A 37 -3.31 5.29 6.00
CA ASN A 37 -4.56 4.82 5.40
C ASN A 37 -4.84 3.35 5.73
N ASP A 38 -6.10 2.93 5.57
CA ASP A 38 -6.46 1.52 5.69
C ASP A 38 -5.72 0.68 4.63
N TRP A 39 -5.29 -0.51 5.02
CA TRP A 39 -4.51 -1.41 4.17
C TRP A 39 -5.30 -1.88 2.93
N GLY A 40 -6.64 -1.85 2.95
CA GLY A 40 -7.48 -2.16 1.79
C GLY A 40 -7.57 -1.05 0.74
N HIS A 41 -7.09 0.17 1.03
CA HIS A 41 -7.19 1.31 0.11
C HIS A 41 -6.04 1.43 -0.89
N GLY A 42 -5.12 0.46 -0.95
CA GLY A 42 -4.08 0.43 -1.97
C GLY A 42 -4.65 0.26 -3.39
N HIS A 43 -3.91 0.71 -4.39
CA HIS A 43 -4.30 0.61 -5.81
C HIS A 43 -4.11 -0.80 -6.37
N ALA A 44 -3.14 -1.55 -5.83
CA ALA A 44 -2.90 -2.93 -6.20
C ALA A 44 -3.85 -3.89 -5.44
N PRO A 45 -4.31 -4.98 -6.07
CA PRO A 45 -5.11 -5.99 -5.40
C PRO A 45 -4.36 -6.58 -4.21
N LEU A 46 -5.10 -6.93 -3.17
CA LEU A 46 -4.54 -7.57 -1.99
C LEU A 46 -4.18 -9.03 -2.30
N PRO A 47 -3.08 -9.56 -1.73
CA PRO A 47 -2.78 -10.98 -1.80
C PRO A 47 -3.92 -11.81 -1.22
N THR A 48 -4.22 -12.94 -1.86
CA THR A 48 -5.16 -13.94 -1.34
C THR A 48 -4.46 -14.88 -0.38
N ALA A 49 -5.23 -15.69 0.35
CA ALA A 49 -4.65 -16.78 1.16
C ALA A 49 -3.87 -17.80 0.31
N ALA A 50 -4.14 -17.93 -0.99
CA ALA A 50 -3.37 -18.82 -1.87
C ALA A 50 -1.99 -18.26 -2.24
N ASP A 51 -1.80 -16.94 -2.11
CA ASP A 51 -0.55 -16.25 -2.41
C ASP A 51 0.41 -16.22 -1.21
N ASP A 52 -0.02 -16.68 -0.03
CA ASP A 52 0.79 -16.75 1.18
C ASP A 52 1.79 -17.91 1.10
N PRO A 53 3.11 -17.64 1.05
CA PRO A 53 4.14 -18.68 0.95
C PRO A 53 4.22 -19.57 2.20
N ASP A 54 3.71 -19.09 3.34
CA ASP A 54 3.70 -19.80 4.62
C ASP A 54 2.34 -20.47 4.88
N ARG A 55 1.42 -20.48 3.89
CA ARG A 55 0.11 -21.13 4.04
C ARG A 55 0.28 -22.62 4.39
N PRO A 56 -0.43 -23.12 5.43
CA PRO A 56 -0.42 -24.54 5.75
C PRO A 56 -1.02 -25.38 4.62
N ALA A 57 -0.39 -26.52 4.34
CA ALA A 57 -0.95 -27.54 3.45
C ALA A 57 -2.25 -28.09 4.05
N ALA A 58 -3.25 -28.31 3.19
CA ALA A 58 -4.53 -28.88 3.56
C ALA A 58 -4.45 -30.38 3.84
#